data_AF-A0A2E4X1V8-F1
#
_entry.id   AF-A0A2E4X1V8-F1
#
_cell.length_a   1.000
_cell.length_b   1.000
_cell.length_c   1.000
_cell.angle_alpha   90.00
_cell.angle_beta   90.00
_cell.angle_gamma   90.00
#
_symmetry.space_group_name_H-M   'P 1'
#
loop_
_entity.id
_entity.type
_entity.pdbx_description
1 polymer ?
#
loop_
_entity_poly.entity_id
_entity_poly.type
_entity_poly.pdbx_seq_one_letter_code
_entity_poly.pdbx_strand_id
1 'polypeptide(L)'
;MKIVAPFLVICAVLAAGAIYYWQDASQSEVRALYYLDRGELRLRHMTKLGLVQRAEADDYSDRVKAWLAGYFRDVNMLKKRPEYTAFTQETAPEAYLNDITAQKDAAAITEQDFADKKEYYDFTKKIFDQMKSGSYEPELTATANGFRMDLFNIRKEERRGNDTVIADFVFWGNPGDITYGGFDTTVCLGPNTYLNKEEAMKSWEEWTKEALEIVKSNIEHQQGNADEVSRANRERPKPLESIHLEGFGGKIDLPLDEEAFVKSLCVKEGRRIIQADTSEPDFIMKQPQQKIADFPPGIVIGYRQLPLVPHHTKYVDMNMTFQLPASGGGMVDTPLEFKNAEFDESWRMEPGRN
;
A
#
# COMPACT_ATOMS: atom_id res chain seq x y z
N MET A 1 -0.21 -78.58 7.04
CA MET A 1 0.07 -77.30 7.74
C MET A 1 0.92 -76.30 6.96
N LYS A 2 1.76 -76.68 5.98
CA LYS A 2 2.65 -75.71 5.28
C LYS A 2 1.97 -74.70 4.33
N ILE A 3 0.72 -74.92 3.93
CA ILE A 3 -0.02 -74.04 2.99
C ILE A 3 -0.84 -72.94 3.72
N VAL A 4 -1.14 -73.13 5.01
CA VAL A 4 -1.99 -72.19 5.78
C VAL A 4 -1.23 -70.89 6.10
N ALA A 5 0.07 -70.99 6.40
CA ALA A 5 0.90 -69.83 6.73
C ALA A 5 0.99 -68.77 5.60
N PRO A 6 1.32 -69.11 4.33
CA PRO A 6 1.37 -68.11 3.26
C PRO A 6 0.00 -67.51 2.94
N PHE A 7 -1.09 -68.28 3.08
CA PHE A 7 -2.45 -67.76 2.88
C PHE A 7 -2.81 -66.71 3.92
N LEU A 8 -2.49 -66.95 5.21
CA LEU A 8 -2.72 -65.97 6.27
C LEU A 8 -1.92 -64.68 6.07
N VAL A 9 -0.68 -64.77 5.55
CA VAL A 9 0.13 -63.58 5.22
C VAL A 9 -0.52 -62.77 4.09
N ILE A 10 -1.00 -63.41 3.04
CA ILE A 10 -1.69 -62.73 1.93
C ILE A 10 -2.97 -62.05 2.42
N CYS A 11 -3.79 -62.74 3.22
CA CYS A 11 -5.00 -62.15 3.81
C CYS A 11 -4.67 -60.94 4.70
N ALA A 12 -3.60 -61.00 5.50
CA ALA A 12 -3.17 -59.89 6.33
C ALA A 12 -2.73 -58.67 5.50
N VAL A 13 -1.98 -58.89 4.41
CA VAL A 13 -1.56 -57.81 3.49
C VAL A 13 -2.76 -57.18 2.78
N LEU A 14 -3.71 -57.98 2.28
CA LEU A 14 -4.92 -57.47 1.63
C LEU A 14 -5.82 -56.70 2.61
N ALA A 15 -5.97 -57.21 3.84
CA ALA A 15 -6.71 -56.51 4.88
C ALA A 15 -6.04 -55.17 5.25
N ALA A 16 -4.72 -55.15 5.40
CA ALA A 16 -3.98 -53.92 5.65
C ALA A 16 -4.11 -52.92 4.49
N GLY A 17 -4.03 -53.38 3.24
CA GLY A 17 -4.24 -52.54 2.05
C GLY A 17 -5.66 -51.98 1.96
N ALA A 18 -6.69 -52.78 2.26
CA ALA A 18 -8.08 -52.32 2.27
C ALA A 18 -8.35 -51.29 3.39
N ILE A 19 -7.78 -51.50 4.58
CA ILE A 19 -7.86 -50.55 5.70
C ILE A 19 -7.17 -49.23 5.33
N TYR A 20 -5.97 -49.29 4.74
CA TYR A 20 -5.25 -48.11 4.27
C TYR A 20 -6.04 -47.34 3.21
N TYR A 21 -6.59 -48.03 2.20
CA TYR A 21 -7.41 -47.42 1.16
C TYR A 21 -8.68 -46.78 1.73
N TRP A 22 -9.36 -47.43 2.67
CA TRP A 22 -10.55 -46.88 3.31
C TRP A 22 -10.22 -45.66 4.19
N GLN A 23 -9.11 -45.70 4.92
CA GLN A 23 -8.61 -44.56 5.68
C GLN A 23 -8.28 -43.38 4.75
N ASP A 24 -7.54 -43.61 3.66
CA ASP A 24 -7.20 -42.58 2.68
C ASP A 24 -8.45 -41.99 2.03
N ALA A 25 -9.40 -42.83 1.60
CA ALA A 25 -10.67 -42.38 1.04
C ALA A 25 -11.47 -41.53 2.06
N SER A 26 -11.56 -41.96 3.31
CA SER A 26 -12.26 -41.18 4.35
C SER A 26 -11.57 -39.84 4.66
N GLN A 27 -10.23 -39.81 4.70
CA GLN A 27 -9.47 -38.58 4.89
C GLN A 27 -9.64 -37.65 3.69
N SER A 28 -9.71 -38.19 2.47
CA SER A 28 -9.95 -37.41 1.25
C SER A 28 -11.32 -36.72 1.26
N GLU A 29 -12.37 -37.39 1.78
CA GLU A 29 -13.71 -36.83 1.90
C GLU A 29 -13.74 -35.70 2.95
N VAL A 30 -13.18 -35.93 4.13
CA VAL A 30 -13.14 -34.89 5.18
C VAL A 30 -12.27 -33.70 4.77
N ARG A 31 -11.15 -33.97 4.06
CA ARG A 31 -10.33 -32.92 3.45
C ARG A 31 -11.13 -32.09 2.44
N ALA A 32 -11.88 -32.75 1.55
CA ALA A 32 -12.73 -32.07 0.57
C ALA A 32 -13.81 -31.21 1.25
N LEU A 33 -14.47 -31.74 2.28
CA LEU A 33 -15.44 -30.99 3.10
C LEU A 33 -14.79 -29.78 3.78
N TYR A 34 -13.58 -29.91 4.33
CA TYR A 34 -12.86 -28.79 4.94
C TYR A 34 -12.61 -27.66 3.94
N TYR A 35 -12.14 -27.99 2.73
CA TYR A 35 -11.92 -26.99 1.68
C TYR A 35 -13.23 -26.38 1.17
N LEU A 36 -14.30 -27.15 1.08
CA LEU A 36 -15.64 -26.66 0.73
C LEU A 36 -16.12 -25.62 1.74
N ASP A 37 -16.14 -25.96 3.04
CA ASP A 37 -16.57 -25.08 4.12
C ASP A 37 -15.70 -23.82 4.21
N ARG A 38 -14.38 -23.95 3.99
CA ARG A 38 -13.47 -22.80 3.93
C ARG A 38 -13.79 -21.91 2.72
N GLY A 39 -14.14 -22.49 1.59
CA GLY A 39 -14.62 -21.77 0.40
C GLY A 39 -15.90 -20.99 0.68
N GLU A 40 -16.89 -21.63 1.31
CA GLU A 40 -18.15 -20.98 1.70
C GLU A 40 -17.94 -19.84 2.70
N LEU A 41 -17.07 -20.04 3.70
CA LEU A 41 -16.68 -19.01 4.66
C LEU A 41 -16.10 -17.80 3.93
N ARG A 42 -15.19 -18.02 2.98
CA ARG A 42 -14.58 -16.95 2.20
C ARG A 42 -15.61 -16.19 1.37
N LEU A 43 -16.50 -16.91 0.67
CA LEU A 43 -17.55 -16.29 -0.13
C LEU A 43 -18.49 -15.41 0.72
N ARG A 44 -18.86 -15.89 1.91
CA ARG A 44 -19.67 -15.15 2.87
C ARG A 44 -18.99 -13.85 3.31
N HIS A 45 -17.69 -13.89 3.59
CA HIS A 45 -16.93 -12.71 4.01
C HIS A 45 -16.64 -11.75 2.86
N MET A 46 -16.40 -12.24 1.64
CA MET A 46 -16.31 -11.41 0.44
C MET A 46 -17.60 -10.63 0.18
N THR A 47 -18.75 -11.25 0.38
CA THR A 47 -20.05 -10.57 0.23
C THR A 47 -20.18 -9.41 1.22
N LYS A 48 -19.73 -9.59 2.46
CA LYS A 48 -19.72 -8.53 3.50
C LYS A 48 -18.67 -7.46 3.23
N LEU A 49 -17.54 -7.83 2.62
CA LEU A 49 -16.44 -6.91 2.34
C LEU A 49 -16.89 -5.74 1.44
N GLY A 50 -17.79 -6.00 0.47
CA GLY A 50 -18.35 -4.95 -0.38
C GLY A 50 -19.11 -3.85 0.38
N LEU A 51 -19.65 -4.15 1.57
CA LEU A 51 -20.27 -3.14 2.44
C LEU A 51 -19.23 -2.32 3.21
N VAL A 52 -18.12 -2.95 3.59
CA VAL A 52 -17.02 -2.30 4.30
C VAL A 52 -16.29 -1.32 3.38
N GLN A 53 -16.06 -1.71 2.13
CA GLN A 53 -15.38 -0.87 1.12
C GLN A 53 -16.09 0.47 0.86
N ARG A 54 -17.42 0.45 0.92
CA ARG A 54 -18.29 1.62 0.68
C ARG A 54 -18.52 2.46 1.93
N ALA A 55 -17.91 2.12 3.05
CA ALA A 55 -18.02 2.95 4.24
C ALA A 55 -17.36 4.31 4.01
N GLU A 56 -17.91 5.34 4.64
CA GLU A 56 -17.30 6.67 4.67
C GLU A 56 -15.95 6.64 5.40
N ALA A 57 -15.07 7.60 5.09
CA ALA A 57 -13.70 7.63 5.61
C ALA A 57 -13.62 7.55 7.15
N ASP A 58 -14.45 8.34 7.84
CA ASP A 58 -14.45 8.41 9.32
C ASP A 58 -14.83 7.09 10.00
N ASP A 59 -15.68 6.30 9.33
CA ASP A 59 -16.23 5.03 9.82
C ASP A 59 -15.41 3.82 9.34
N TYR A 60 -14.55 4.02 8.36
CA TYR A 60 -13.97 2.94 7.57
C TYR A 60 -13.02 2.06 8.39
N SER A 61 -12.10 2.68 9.13
CA SER A 61 -11.07 1.95 9.91
C SER A 61 -11.71 0.98 10.90
N ASP A 62 -12.73 1.43 11.65
CA ASP A 62 -13.45 0.61 12.61
C ASP A 62 -14.21 -0.54 11.96
N ARG A 63 -14.84 -0.28 10.79
CA ARG A 63 -15.56 -1.32 10.04
C ARG A 63 -14.62 -2.37 9.47
N VAL A 64 -13.44 -1.97 8.98
CA VAL A 64 -12.42 -2.91 8.48
C VAL A 64 -11.89 -3.78 9.64
N LYS A 65 -11.59 -3.17 10.79
CA LYS A 65 -11.11 -3.90 11.99
C LYS A 65 -12.18 -4.88 12.48
N ALA A 66 -13.44 -4.46 12.52
CA ALA A 66 -14.57 -5.32 12.90
C ALA A 66 -14.78 -6.48 11.91
N TRP A 67 -14.65 -6.23 10.61
CA TRP A 67 -14.75 -7.27 9.57
C TRP A 67 -13.60 -8.29 9.70
N LEU A 68 -12.36 -7.83 9.85
CA LEU A 68 -11.19 -8.69 10.05
C LEU A 68 -11.35 -9.56 11.30
N ALA A 69 -11.75 -8.96 12.43
CA ALA A 69 -11.99 -9.70 13.68
C ALA A 69 -13.09 -10.76 13.52
N GLY A 70 -14.16 -10.46 12.78
CA GLY A 70 -15.21 -11.42 12.42
C GLY A 70 -14.69 -12.56 11.56
N TYR A 71 -13.91 -12.25 10.52
CA TYR A 71 -13.30 -13.23 9.62
C TYR A 71 -12.39 -14.22 10.38
N PHE A 72 -11.43 -13.71 11.15
CA PHE A 72 -10.50 -14.57 11.87
C PHE A 72 -11.16 -15.39 12.98
N ARG A 73 -12.23 -14.88 13.60
CA ARG A 73 -13.06 -15.66 14.53
C ARG A 73 -13.70 -16.86 13.82
N ASP A 74 -14.32 -16.64 12.67
CA ASP A 74 -14.98 -17.70 11.91
C ASP A 74 -13.96 -18.75 11.41
N VAL A 75 -12.79 -18.31 10.93
CA VAL A 75 -11.68 -19.20 10.55
C VAL A 75 -11.24 -20.06 11.73
N ASN A 76 -11.05 -19.45 12.90
CA ASN A 76 -10.68 -20.19 14.11
C ASN A 76 -11.77 -21.17 14.56
N MET A 77 -13.05 -20.81 14.43
CA MET A 77 -14.16 -21.71 14.71
C MET A 77 -14.17 -22.91 13.75
N LEU A 78 -13.92 -22.68 12.45
CA LEU A 78 -13.81 -23.75 11.46
C LEU A 78 -12.67 -24.71 11.82
N LYS A 79 -11.48 -24.19 12.13
CA LYS A 79 -10.30 -25.01 12.48
C LYS A 79 -10.45 -25.79 13.79
N LYS A 80 -11.34 -25.35 14.69
CA LYS A 80 -11.63 -26.04 15.96
C LYS A 80 -12.63 -27.18 15.84
N ARG A 81 -13.25 -27.38 14.66
CA ARG A 81 -14.15 -28.52 14.46
C ARG A 81 -13.37 -29.84 14.55
N PRO A 82 -13.82 -30.81 15.36
CA PRO A 82 -13.07 -32.05 15.60
C PRO A 82 -12.66 -32.77 14.31
N GLU A 83 -13.56 -32.81 13.32
CA GLU A 83 -13.38 -33.43 12.02
C GLU A 83 -12.25 -32.79 11.19
N TYR A 84 -11.92 -31.51 11.42
CA TYR A 84 -10.93 -30.79 10.61
C TYR A 84 -9.54 -30.72 11.24
N THR A 85 -9.38 -31.20 12.47
CA THR A 85 -8.13 -31.09 13.24
C THR A 85 -6.91 -31.57 12.47
N ALA A 86 -7.04 -32.69 11.72
CA ALA A 86 -5.95 -33.28 10.93
C ALA A 86 -5.45 -32.37 9.78
N PHE A 87 -6.32 -31.51 9.23
CA PHE A 87 -6.02 -30.67 8.07
C PHE A 87 -5.59 -29.26 8.45
N THR A 88 -5.69 -28.87 9.72
CA THR A 88 -5.33 -27.53 10.18
C THR A 88 -3.85 -27.20 9.98
N GLN A 89 -2.98 -28.22 9.97
CA GLN A 89 -1.55 -28.09 9.71
C GLN A 89 -1.25 -27.79 8.24
N GLU A 90 -2.03 -28.35 7.31
CA GLU A 90 -1.90 -28.08 5.86
C GLU A 90 -2.24 -26.62 5.51
N THR A 91 -3.03 -25.96 6.37
CA THR A 91 -3.40 -24.55 6.21
C THR A 91 -2.79 -23.67 7.30
N ALA A 92 -1.80 -24.18 8.03
CA ALA A 92 -1.01 -23.35 8.92
C ALA A 92 -0.30 -22.25 8.10
N PRO A 93 -0.13 -21.03 8.63
CA PRO A 93 0.62 -19.99 7.94
C PRO A 93 2.00 -20.47 7.47
N GLU A 94 2.67 -21.32 8.26
CA GLU A 94 4.01 -21.84 8.01
C GLU A 94 4.04 -22.95 6.94
N ALA A 95 2.90 -23.49 6.52
CA ALA A 95 2.84 -24.62 5.59
C ALA A 95 3.55 -24.34 4.26
N TYR A 96 3.36 -23.14 3.70
CA TYR A 96 4.03 -22.72 2.47
C TYR A 96 5.54 -22.60 2.65
N LEU A 97 6.00 -22.01 3.76
CA LEU A 97 7.43 -21.87 4.05
C LEU A 97 8.11 -23.24 4.19
N ASN A 98 7.44 -24.18 4.87
CA ASN A 98 7.91 -25.55 5.01
C ASN A 98 8.01 -26.26 3.66
N ASP A 99 7.02 -26.07 2.78
CA ASP A 99 7.01 -26.65 1.43
C ASP A 99 8.17 -26.11 0.57
N ILE A 100 8.38 -24.78 0.50
CA ILE A 100 9.49 -24.23 -0.28
C ILE A 100 10.86 -24.58 0.30
N THR A 101 10.95 -24.77 1.62
CA THR A 101 12.19 -25.23 2.28
C THR A 101 12.49 -26.68 1.91
N ALA A 102 11.48 -27.56 1.94
CA ALA A 102 11.63 -28.94 1.50
C ALA A 102 12.00 -29.03 0.01
N GLN A 103 11.43 -28.18 -0.85
CA GLN A 103 11.81 -28.09 -2.26
C GLN A 103 13.27 -27.66 -2.45
N LYS A 104 13.75 -26.68 -1.65
CA LYS A 104 15.16 -26.27 -1.66
C LYS A 104 16.07 -27.39 -1.20
N ASP A 105 15.75 -28.07 -0.10
CA ASP A 105 16.55 -29.19 0.45
C ASP A 105 16.61 -30.38 -0.53
N ALA A 106 15.54 -30.59 -1.29
CA ALA A 106 15.47 -31.58 -2.37
C ALA A 106 16.12 -31.12 -3.69
N ALA A 107 16.74 -29.93 -3.72
CA ALA A 107 17.30 -29.29 -4.92
C ALA A 107 16.31 -29.16 -6.10
N ALA A 108 15.00 -29.08 -5.80
CA ALA A 108 13.94 -28.89 -6.79
C ALA A 108 13.78 -27.42 -7.24
N ILE A 109 14.33 -26.49 -6.46
CA ILE A 109 14.38 -25.05 -6.77
C ILE A 109 15.78 -24.52 -6.47
N THR A 110 16.15 -23.42 -7.13
CA THR A 110 17.45 -22.77 -6.88
C THR A 110 17.45 -21.98 -5.56
N GLU A 111 18.64 -21.62 -5.08
CA GLU A 111 18.77 -20.75 -3.90
C GLU A 111 18.11 -19.38 -4.13
N GLN A 112 18.23 -18.83 -5.35
CA GLN A 112 17.59 -17.57 -5.71
C GLN A 112 16.06 -17.71 -5.72
N ASP A 113 15.51 -18.76 -6.33
CA ASP A 113 14.06 -19.00 -6.34
C ASP A 113 13.51 -19.16 -4.92
N PHE A 114 14.26 -19.83 -4.03
CA PHE A 114 13.89 -19.95 -2.63
C PHE A 114 13.89 -18.59 -1.93
N ALA A 115 14.95 -17.79 -2.11
CA ALA A 115 15.07 -16.47 -1.52
C ALA A 115 13.91 -15.55 -1.96
N ASP A 116 13.61 -15.53 -3.27
CA ASP A 116 12.49 -14.76 -3.82
C ASP A 116 11.17 -15.26 -3.22
N LYS A 117 10.86 -16.55 -3.32
CA LYS A 117 9.61 -17.12 -2.75
C LYS A 117 9.47 -16.84 -1.25
N LYS A 118 10.58 -16.84 -0.50
CA LYS A 118 10.61 -16.55 0.93
C LYS A 118 10.33 -15.07 1.19
N GLU A 119 10.89 -14.14 0.41
CA GLU A 119 10.60 -12.71 0.52
C GLU A 119 9.09 -12.45 0.34
N TYR A 120 8.47 -13.04 -0.68
CA TYR A 120 7.03 -12.92 -0.92
C TYR A 120 6.21 -13.50 0.25
N TYR A 121 6.65 -14.60 0.84
CA TYR A 121 6.02 -15.20 2.01
C TYR A 121 6.14 -14.30 3.25
N ASP A 122 7.34 -13.83 3.57
CA ASP A 122 7.63 -13.02 4.75
C ASP A 122 6.81 -11.71 4.72
N PHE A 123 6.75 -11.05 3.55
CA PHE A 123 5.91 -9.87 3.36
C PHE A 123 4.42 -10.18 3.58
N THR A 124 3.92 -11.26 2.97
CA THR A 124 2.52 -11.68 3.15
C THR A 124 2.22 -12.02 4.62
N LYS A 125 3.16 -12.67 5.32
CA LYS A 125 3.05 -13.06 6.72
C LYS A 125 3.02 -11.85 7.65
N LYS A 126 3.87 -10.86 7.41
CA LYS A 126 3.85 -9.58 8.14
C LYS A 126 2.46 -8.94 8.10
N ILE A 127 1.89 -8.77 6.91
CA ILE A 127 0.57 -8.14 6.76
C ILE A 127 -0.54 -9.01 7.35
N PHE A 128 -0.47 -10.33 7.15
CA PHE A 128 -1.41 -11.27 7.75
C PHE A 128 -1.42 -11.17 9.28
N ASP A 129 -0.25 -11.09 9.90
CA ASP A 129 -0.13 -10.98 11.35
C ASP A 129 -0.70 -9.67 11.88
N GLN A 130 -0.47 -8.55 11.17
CA GLN A 130 -1.07 -7.25 11.52
C GLN A 130 -2.60 -7.28 11.42
N MET A 131 -3.13 -7.86 10.34
CA MET A 131 -4.58 -8.02 10.18
C MET A 131 -5.18 -8.93 11.25
N LYS A 132 -4.50 -10.02 11.58
CA LYS A 132 -4.95 -11.03 12.55
C LYS A 132 -4.89 -10.53 14.00
N SER A 133 -3.86 -9.76 14.34
CA SER A 133 -3.68 -9.18 15.68
C SER A 133 -4.64 -8.00 15.93
N GLY A 134 -5.20 -7.42 14.87
CA GLY A 134 -5.97 -6.18 14.94
C GLY A 134 -5.10 -4.92 14.93
N SER A 135 -3.79 -5.05 14.70
CA SER A 135 -2.87 -3.91 14.57
C SER A 135 -2.83 -3.33 13.15
N TYR A 136 -3.67 -3.82 12.24
CA TYR A 136 -3.85 -3.22 10.92
C TYR A 136 -4.60 -1.90 11.06
N GLU A 137 -3.97 -0.83 10.60
CA GLU A 137 -4.48 0.54 10.68
C GLU A 137 -4.13 1.27 9.38
N PRO A 138 -5.12 1.57 8.52
CA PRO A 138 -4.86 2.35 7.31
C PRO A 138 -4.51 3.78 7.72
N GLU A 139 -3.39 4.29 7.20
CA GLU A 139 -2.96 5.68 7.41
C GLU A 139 -3.62 6.60 6.38
N LEU A 140 -3.70 6.15 5.13
CA LEU A 140 -4.38 6.85 4.05
C LEU A 140 -5.31 5.88 3.33
N THR A 141 -6.49 6.34 2.96
CA THR A 141 -7.46 5.53 2.22
C THR A 141 -8.05 6.34 1.07
N ALA A 142 -8.18 5.71 -0.09
CA ALA A 142 -8.82 6.28 -1.26
C ALA A 142 -9.83 5.28 -1.84
N THR A 143 -10.94 5.79 -2.37
CA THR A 143 -11.96 4.96 -3.01
C THR A 143 -12.42 5.54 -4.34
N ALA A 144 -12.63 4.67 -5.33
CA ALA A 144 -13.17 5.03 -6.63
C ALA A 144 -13.83 3.81 -7.28
N ASN A 145 -15.01 3.97 -7.88
CA ASN A 145 -15.72 2.91 -8.62
C ASN A 145 -15.90 1.59 -7.84
N GLY A 146 -16.07 1.65 -6.51
CA GLY A 146 -16.19 0.47 -5.65
C GLY A 146 -14.87 -0.21 -5.31
N PHE A 147 -13.74 0.34 -5.76
CA PHE A 147 -12.39 -0.02 -5.33
C PHE A 147 -12.00 0.82 -4.13
N ARG A 148 -11.24 0.21 -3.24
CA ARG A 148 -10.59 0.92 -2.17
C ARG A 148 -9.14 0.49 -2.05
N MET A 149 -8.28 1.48 -1.89
CA MET A 149 -6.87 1.29 -1.62
C MET A 149 -6.54 1.95 -0.30
N ASP A 150 -5.85 1.20 0.55
CA ASP A 150 -5.28 1.70 1.79
C ASP A 150 -3.77 1.72 1.67
N LEU A 151 -3.15 2.82 2.10
CA LEU A 151 -1.72 2.91 2.38
C LEU A 151 -1.54 2.82 3.90
N PHE A 152 -0.56 2.05 4.34
CA PHE A 152 -0.27 1.82 5.74
C PHE A 152 1.18 1.44 5.95
N ASN A 153 1.64 1.55 7.20
CA ASN A 153 3.03 1.30 7.58
C ASN A 153 4.01 2.06 6.68
N ILE A 154 3.70 3.34 6.47
CA ILE A 154 4.48 4.23 5.62
C ILE A 154 5.72 4.67 6.41
N ARG A 155 6.90 4.48 5.82
CA ARG A 155 8.18 4.63 6.56
C ARG A 155 9.33 4.98 5.63
N LYS A 156 10.33 5.67 6.17
CA LYS A 156 11.62 5.88 5.49
C LYS A 156 12.47 4.61 5.57
N GLU A 157 13.04 4.20 4.45
CA GLU A 157 13.90 3.01 4.33
C GLU A 157 15.07 3.33 3.41
N GLU A 158 16.29 2.92 3.75
CA GLU A 158 17.44 3.05 2.86
C GLU A 158 17.44 1.90 1.85
N ARG A 159 17.34 2.20 0.56
CA ARG A 159 17.42 1.21 -0.52
C ARG A 159 18.44 1.60 -1.56
N ARG A 160 19.40 0.71 -1.80
CA ARG A 160 20.50 0.90 -2.78
C ARG A 160 21.28 2.20 -2.52
N GLY A 161 21.50 2.55 -1.25
CA GLY A 161 22.24 3.75 -0.83
C GLY A 161 21.47 5.07 -0.94
N ASN A 162 20.17 5.02 -1.25
CA ASN A 162 19.29 6.19 -1.26
C ASN A 162 18.17 6.01 -0.24
N ASP A 163 17.89 7.07 0.51
CA ASP A 163 16.68 7.16 1.32
C ASP A 163 15.46 7.16 0.41
N THR A 164 14.46 6.32 0.73
CA THR A 164 13.18 6.29 0.04
C THR A 164 12.04 6.16 1.07
N VAL A 165 10.81 6.51 0.69
CA VAL A 165 9.64 6.25 1.53
C VAL A 165 8.95 5.00 0.99
N ILE A 166 8.73 4.00 1.83
CA ILE A 166 7.99 2.79 1.46
C ILE A 166 6.61 2.88 2.08
N ALA A 167 5.58 2.76 1.26
CA ALA A 167 4.19 2.59 1.70
C ALA A 167 3.75 1.16 1.40
N ASP A 168 3.39 0.39 2.43
CA ASP A 168 2.68 -0.87 2.23
C ASP A 168 1.23 -0.53 1.83
N PHE A 169 0.61 -1.32 0.96
CA PHE A 169 -0.75 -1.08 0.51
C PHE A 169 -1.61 -2.34 0.52
N VAL A 170 -2.92 -2.11 0.66
CA VAL A 170 -3.97 -3.12 0.53
C VAL A 170 -5.00 -2.61 -0.48
N PHE A 171 -5.25 -3.37 -1.55
CA PHE A 171 -6.47 -3.19 -2.33
C PHE A 171 -7.56 -4.13 -1.81
N TRP A 172 -8.71 -3.54 -1.56
CA TRP A 172 -9.90 -4.26 -1.16
C TRP A 172 -10.79 -4.48 -2.38
N GLY A 173 -11.25 -5.73 -2.55
CA GLY A 173 -12.26 -6.11 -3.53
C GLY A 173 -11.76 -6.99 -4.66
N ASN A 174 -10.47 -7.36 -4.65
CA ASN A 174 -9.81 -8.19 -5.66
C ASN A 174 -10.36 -7.98 -7.08
N PRO A 175 -10.03 -6.86 -7.75
CA PRO A 175 -10.40 -6.58 -9.15
C PRO A 175 -10.11 -7.67 -10.18
N GLY A 176 -9.37 -8.73 -9.83
CA GLY A 176 -8.80 -9.65 -10.80
C GLY A 176 -7.54 -9.06 -11.42
N ASP A 177 -7.46 -9.04 -12.75
CA ASP A 177 -6.31 -8.47 -13.45
C ASP A 177 -6.39 -6.95 -13.47
N ILE A 178 -5.61 -6.32 -12.58
CA ILE A 178 -5.34 -4.88 -12.57
C ILE A 178 -4.23 -4.59 -13.57
N THR A 179 -4.43 -3.59 -14.42
CA THR A 179 -3.35 -2.94 -15.17
C THR A 179 -3.08 -1.58 -14.53
N TYR A 180 -1.81 -1.23 -14.34
CA TYR A 180 -1.40 0.00 -13.67
C TYR A 180 -1.27 1.14 -14.69
N GLY A 181 -2.16 2.14 -14.58
CA GLY A 181 -2.06 3.40 -15.32
C GLY A 181 -1.12 4.38 -14.61
N GLY A 182 -0.99 5.61 -15.13
CA GLY A 182 -0.07 6.61 -14.56
C GLY A 182 -0.20 6.81 -13.04
N PHE A 183 0.94 6.94 -12.36
CA PHE A 183 1.03 7.36 -10.96
C PHE A 183 1.55 8.78 -10.92
N ASP A 184 0.69 9.73 -10.53
CA ASP A 184 1.04 11.14 -10.45
C ASP A 184 0.96 11.58 -8.98
N THR A 185 2.11 11.93 -8.40
CA THR A 185 2.15 12.56 -7.07
C THR A 185 2.24 14.07 -7.25
N THR A 186 1.28 14.79 -6.70
CA THR A 186 1.29 16.26 -6.64
C THR A 186 1.63 16.69 -5.22
N VAL A 187 2.86 17.17 -5.03
CA VAL A 187 3.30 17.69 -3.73
C VAL A 187 2.84 19.15 -3.61
N CYS A 188 1.95 19.44 -2.65
CA CYS A 188 1.53 20.80 -2.36
C CYS A 188 2.26 21.29 -1.11
N LEU A 189 2.97 22.41 -1.23
CA LEU A 189 3.54 23.11 -0.08
C LEU A 189 2.39 23.90 0.58
N GLY A 190 2.07 23.68 1.86
CA GLY A 190 0.96 24.40 2.51
C GLY A 190 0.75 24.06 4.00
N PRO A 191 -0.09 24.84 4.74
CA PRO A 191 -0.28 24.75 6.19
C PRO A 191 -1.39 23.80 6.62
N ASN A 192 -1.42 23.58 7.94
CA ASN A 192 -2.29 22.66 8.66
C ASN A 192 -3.78 22.99 8.60
N THR A 193 -4.63 22.05 8.19
CA THR A 193 -6.07 22.31 8.02
C THR A 193 -7.03 21.19 8.43
N TYR A 194 -6.66 20.35 9.39
CA TYR A 194 -7.46 19.16 9.71
C TYR A 194 -8.78 19.40 10.46
N LEU A 195 -9.16 20.62 10.84
CA LEU A 195 -10.48 20.88 11.40
C LEU A 195 -11.14 22.03 10.65
N ASN A 196 -12.29 21.72 10.03
CA ASN A 196 -13.20 22.65 9.37
C ASN A 196 -12.73 23.22 8.01
N LYS A 197 -13.44 22.86 6.94
CA LYS A 197 -13.17 23.29 5.56
C LYS A 197 -13.10 24.82 5.39
N GLU A 198 -13.79 25.58 6.24
CA GLU A 198 -13.70 27.04 6.30
C GLU A 198 -12.41 27.55 6.97
N GLU A 199 -11.97 26.94 8.07
CA GLU A 199 -10.68 27.25 8.69
C GLU A 199 -9.52 26.79 7.80
N ALA A 200 -9.73 25.74 7.00
CA ALA A 200 -8.78 25.27 6.01
C ALA A 200 -8.48 26.32 4.93
N MET A 201 -9.53 26.91 4.37
CA MET A 201 -9.40 27.99 3.39
C MET A 201 -8.78 29.23 4.02
N LYS A 202 -9.10 29.54 5.29
CA LYS A 202 -8.47 30.64 6.03
C LYS A 202 -6.98 30.40 6.26
N SER A 203 -6.56 29.20 6.68
CA SER A 203 -5.13 28.95 6.88
C SER A 203 -4.37 28.97 5.56
N TRP A 204 -5.01 28.53 4.46
CA TRP A 204 -4.42 28.64 3.12
C TRP A 204 -4.26 30.11 2.72
N GLU A 205 -5.27 30.96 2.95
CA GLU A 205 -5.18 32.41 2.73
C GLU A 205 -4.11 33.05 3.62
N GLU A 206 -4.04 32.68 4.89
CA GLU A 206 -3.06 33.17 5.86
C GLU A 206 -1.62 32.78 5.47
N TRP A 207 -1.41 31.55 5.02
CA TRP A 207 -0.10 31.12 4.55
C TRP A 207 0.26 31.63 3.18
N THR A 208 -0.71 31.75 2.28
CA THR A 208 -0.51 32.44 1.01
C THR A 208 -0.03 33.86 1.29
N LYS A 209 -0.65 34.52 2.27
CA LYS A 209 -0.23 35.83 2.74
C LYS A 209 1.17 35.79 3.37
N GLU A 210 1.47 34.84 4.24
CA GLU A 210 2.79 34.67 4.86
C GLU A 210 3.88 34.42 3.80
N ALA A 211 3.64 33.52 2.85
CA ALA A 211 4.53 33.22 1.73
C ALA A 211 4.77 34.47 0.88
N LEU A 212 3.71 35.21 0.54
CA LEU A 212 3.83 36.48 -0.17
C LEU A 212 4.61 37.53 0.65
N GLU A 213 4.41 37.61 1.96
CA GLU A 213 5.16 38.49 2.85
C GLU A 213 6.65 38.13 2.89
N ILE A 214 6.98 36.84 2.98
CA ILE A 214 8.37 36.35 2.92
C ILE A 214 9.02 36.71 1.58
N VAL A 215 8.33 36.47 0.47
CA VAL A 215 8.85 36.80 -0.87
C VAL A 215 9.03 38.30 -1.02
N LYS A 216 8.03 39.11 -0.65
CA LYS A 216 8.11 40.59 -0.72
C LYS A 216 9.25 41.14 0.13
N SER A 217 9.41 40.64 1.37
CA SER A 217 10.51 41.03 2.24
C SER A 217 11.87 40.72 1.63
N ASN A 218 12.03 39.56 0.98
CA ASN A 218 13.25 39.23 0.26
C ASN A 218 13.49 40.10 -0.97
N ILE A 219 12.44 40.45 -1.74
CA ILE A 219 12.54 41.39 -2.87
C ILE A 219 13.05 42.74 -2.38
N GLU A 220 12.46 43.29 -1.32
CA GLU A 220 12.85 44.57 -0.74
C GLU A 220 14.29 44.56 -0.23
N HIS A 221 14.68 43.51 0.49
CA HIS A 221 16.05 43.36 0.99
C HIS A 221 17.06 43.29 -0.16
N GLN A 222 16.80 42.47 -1.18
CA GLN A 222 17.70 42.32 -2.33
C GLN A 222 17.77 43.61 -3.16
N GLN A 223 16.65 44.32 -3.33
CA GLN A 223 16.62 45.60 -4.04
C GLN A 223 17.42 46.66 -3.27
N GLY A 224 17.30 46.71 -1.94
CA GLY A 224 18.10 47.58 -1.08
C GLY A 224 19.60 47.34 -1.27
N ASN A 225 20.03 46.08 -1.25
CA ASN A 225 21.43 45.71 -1.50
C ASN A 225 21.89 46.12 -2.91
N ALA A 226 21.07 45.91 -3.94
CA ALA A 226 21.39 46.30 -5.31
C ALA A 226 21.51 47.83 -5.49
N ASP A 227 20.64 48.59 -4.81
CA ASP A 227 20.65 50.05 -4.80
C ASP A 227 21.91 50.59 -4.12
N GLU A 228 22.31 50.00 -2.99
CA GLU A 228 23.55 50.36 -2.27
C GLU A 228 24.79 50.14 -3.15
N VAL A 229 24.87 48.99 -3.82
CA VAL A 229 25.96 48.68 -4.76
C VAL A 229 25.96 49.67 -5.93
N SER A 230 24.80 50.00 -6.49
CA SER A 230 24.68 50.96 -7.59
C SER A 230 25.15 52.35 -7.17
N ARG A 231 24.78 52.81 -5.96
CA ARG A 231 25.21 54.11 -5.41
C ARG A 231 26.71 54.15 -5.17
N ALA A 232 27.29 53.08 -4.63
CA ALA A 232 28.74 52.96 -4.45
C ALA A 232 29.49 53.10 -5.79
N ASN A 233 28.91 52.55 -6.86
CA ASN A 233 29.46 52.61 -8.21
C ASN A 233 29.06 53.87 -9.01
N ARG A 234 28.25 54.77 -8.43
CA ARG A 234 27.66 55.95 -9.11
C ARG A 234 26.83 55.60 -10.35
N GLU A 235 26.28 54.39 -10.38
CA GLU A 235 25.35 53.93 -11.41
C GLU A 235 23.91 54.25 -10.99
N ARG A 236 23.00 54.34 -11.97
CA ARG A 236 21.57 54.42 -11.67
C ARG A 236 21.09 53.06 -11.18
N PRO A 237 20.42 52.98 -10.02
CA PRO A 237 19.84 51.73 -9.55
C PRO A 237 18.91 51.15 -10.61
N LYS A 238 19.07 49.85 -10.88
CA LYS A 238 18.19 49.11 -11.78
C LYS A 238 17.25 48.25 -10.94
N PRO A 239 15.97 48.14 -11.33
CA PRO A 239 15.07 47.19 -10.68
C PRO A 239 15.60 45.77 -10.89
N LEU A 240 15.45 44.93 -9.87
CA LEU A 240 15.73 43.50 -9.98
C LEU A 240 14.79 42.88 -11.00
N GLU A 241 15.35 42.01 -11.86
CA GLU A 241 14.57 41.24 -12.84
C GLU A 241 14.11 39.89 -12.27
N SER A 242 14.79 39.40 -11.23
CA SER A 242 14.43 38.17 -10.53
C SER A 242 15.13 38.04 -9.18
N ILE A 243 14.58 37.23 -8.28
CA ILE A 243 15.24 36.76 -7.05
C ILE A 243 15.27 35.22 -7.03
N HIS A 244 16.15 34.64 -6.22
CA HIS A 244 16.23 33.19 -6.04
C HIS A 244 15.88 32.82 -4.61
N LEU A 245 14.81 32.06 -4.42
CA LEU A 245 14.36 31.55 -3.13
C LEU A 245 14.18 30.03 -3.22
N GLU A 246 15.13 29.28 -2.64
CA GLU A 246 15.08 27.81 -2.68
C GLU A 246 13.81 27.25 -2.05
N GLY A 247 13.31 27.87 -0.97
CA GLY A 247 12.07 27.47 -0.30
C GLY A 247 10.79 27.61 -1.13
N PHE A 248 10.86 28.25 -2.31
CA PHE A 248 9.74 28.44 -3.24
C PHE A 248 10.06 27.93 -4.65
N GLY A 249 10.99 26.97 -4.77
CA GLY A 249 11.31 26.35 -6.06
C GLY A 249 12.33 27.11 -6.92
N GLY A 250 13.05 28.09 -6.37
CA GLY A 250 14.20 28.72 -7.00
C GLY A 250 13.93 30.12 -7.56
N LYS A 251 14.15 30.32 -8.86
CA LYS A 251 14.10 31.67 -9.49
C LYS A 251 12.65 32.17 -9.59
N ILE A 252 12.40 33.37 -9.07
CA ILE A 252 11.12 34.09 -9.13
C ILE A 252 11.36 35.36 -9.96
N ASP A 253 10.64 35.49 -11.06
CA ASP A 253 10.74 36.66 -11.94
C ASP A 253 10.01 37.88 -11.33
N LEU A 254 10.50 39.08 -11.62
CA LEU A 254 9.98 40.35 -11.11
C LEU A 254 9.49 41.28 -12.23
N PRO A 255 8.43 42.08 -12.00
CA PRO A 255 7.66 42.22 -10.75
C PRO A 255 6.86 40.96 -10.41
N LEU A 256 6.69 40.69 -9.11
CA LEU A 256 6.00 39.49 -8.63
C LEU A 256 4.54 39.51 -9.09
N ASP A 257 4.19 38.59 -9.98
CA ASP A 257 2.79 38.25 -10.26
C ASP A 257 2.28 37.37 -9.12
N GLU A 258 1.60 37.98 -8.14
CA GLU A 258 1.11 37.28 -6.95
C GLU A 258 0.14 36.16 -7.32
N GLU A 259 -0.69 36.33 -8.34
CA GLU A 259 -1.64 35.30 -8.76
C GLU A 259 -0.91 34.12 -9.40
N ALA A 260 0.06 34.38 -10.28
CA ALA A 260 0.90 33.34 -10.86
C ALA A 260 1.78 32.64 -9.82
N PHE A 261 2.32 33.38 -8.84
CA PHE A 261 3.12 32.85 -7.75
C PHE A 261 2.30 31.93 -6.86
N VAL A 262 1.10 32.34 -6.43
CA VAL A 262 0.21 31.49 -5.62
C VAL A 262 -0.24 30.25 -6.39
N LYS A 263 -0.53 30.40 -7.68
CA LYS A 263 -0.77 29.24 -8.56
C LYS A 263 0.45 28.33 -8.69
N SER A 264 1.66 28.86 -8.57
CA SER A 264 2.89 28.05 -8.54
C SER A 264 3.16 27.37 -7.18
N LEU A 265 2.51 27.79 -6.08
CA LEU A 265 2.63 27.15 -4.76
C LEU A 265 1.87 25.81 -4.71
N CYS A 266 0.72 25.72 -5.38
CA CYS A 266 0.00 24.47 -5.63
C CYS A 266 0.29 24.01 -7.06
N VAL A 267 1.32 23.19 -7.25
CA VAL A 267 1.78 22.81 -8.59
C VAL A 267 0.81 21.82 -9.26
N LYS A 268 -0.25 22.33 -9.89
CA LYS A 268 -0.92 21.66 -11.01
C LYS A 268 -0.30 22.23 -12.28
N GLU A 269 0.53 21.43 -12.97
CA GLU A 269 1.13 21.72 -14.29
C GLU A 269 2.48 22.49 -14.34
N GLY A 270 3.30 22.47 -13.28
CA GLY A 270 4.64 23.09 -13.26
C GLY A 270 5.70 22.36 -12.41
N ARG A 271 5.76 21.02 -12.51
CA ARG A 271 6.73 20.05 -11.94
C ARG A 271 7.63 20.50 -10.76
N ARG A 272 7.52 19.91 -9.56
CA ARG A 272 7.98 18.53 -9.25
C ARG A 272 6.82 17.53 -9.16
N ILE A 273 6.25 17.18 -10.31
CA ILE A 273 5.58 15.88 -10.43
C ILE A 273 6.75 14.90 -10.38
N ILE A 274 6.87 14.14 -9.30
CA ILE A 274 7.74 12.98 -9.33
C ILE A 274 6.93 11.94 -10.07
N GLN A 275 6.97 12.03 -11.40
CA GLN A 275 6.46 10.99 -12.27
C GLN A 275 7.37 9.80 -12.03
N ALA A 276 6.84 8.79 -11.34
CA ALA A 276 7.50 7.50 -11.34
C ALA A 276 7.36 6.96 -12.77
N ASP A 277 8.49 6.74 -13.44
CA ASP A 277 8.53 6.21 -14.81
C ASP A 277 7.79 4.87 -14.96
N THR A 278 7.55 4.18 -13.83
CA THR A 278 6.77 2.97 -13.76
C THR A 278 5.55 3.16 -12.85
N SER A 279 4.38 2.97 -13.44
CA SER A 279 3.12 2.90 -12.72
C SER A 279 2.98 1.65 -11.85
N GLU A 280 3.76 0.61 -12.10
CA GLU A 280 3.68 -0.65 -11.38
C GLU A 280 4.22 -0.51 -9.95
N PRO A 281 3.59 -1.15 -8.96
CA PRO A 281 4.17 -1.24 -7.63
C PRO A 281 5.47 -2.03 -7.65
N ASP A 282 6.43 -1.65 -6.80
CA ASP A 282 7.71 -2.37 -6.65
C ASP A 282 7.52 -3.84 -6.28
N PHE A 283 6.47 -4.12 -5.50
CA PHE A 283 6.09 -5.47 -5.12
C PHE A 283 4.57 -5.57 -5.08
N ILE A 284 4.06 -6.66 -5.63
CA ILE A 284 2.64 -6.97 -5.58
C ILE A 284 2.37 -8.46 -5.42
N MET A 285 1.41 -8.76 -4.54
CA MET A 285 0.84 -10.08 -4.33
C MET A 285 -0.66 -10.03 -4.60
N LYS A 286 -1.05 -10.45 -5.81
CA LYS A 286 -2.47 -10.52 -6.24
C LYS A 286 -3.28 -11.57 -5.47
N GLN A 287 -2.62 -12.63 -5.00
CA GLN A 287 -3.29 -13.77 -4.36
C GLN A 287 -2.54 -14.19 -3.08
N PRO A 288 -2.57 -13.36 -2.01
CA PRO A 288 -1.87 -13.66 -0.76
C PRO A 288 -2.31 -14.98 -0.13
N GLN A 289 -3.53 -15.44 -0.43
CA GLN A 289 -4.06 -16.73 -0.01
C GLN A 289 -3.29 -17.95 -0.53
N GLN A 290 -2.49 -17.80 -1.59
CA GLN A 290 -1.61 -18.87 -2.08
C GLN A 290 -0.39 -19.08 -1.17
N LYS A 291 0.02 -18.04 -0.42
CA LYS A 291 1.14 -18.11 0.53
C LYS A 291 0.66 -18.41 1.92
N ILE A 292 -0.47 -17.82 2.32
CA ILE A 292 -1.08 -18.04 3.63
C ILE A 292 -2.53 -18.45 3.42
N ALA A 293 -2.81 -19.73 3.65
CA ALA A 293 -4.11 -20.32 3.40
C ALA A 293 -5.26 -19.57 4.12
N ASP A 294 -5.02 -19.03 5.31
CA ASP A 294 -6.05 -18.34 6.08
C ASP A 294 -6.13 -16.83 5.79
N PHE A 295 -5.37 -16.30 4.82
CA PHE A 295 -5.38 -14.87 4.48
C PHE A 295 -6.80 -14.41 4.06
N PRO A 296 -7.28 -13.24 4.52
CA PRO A 296 -8.62 -12.77 4.20
C PRO A 296 -8.86 -12.67 2.68
N PRO A 297 -10.02 -13.11 2.18
CA PRO A 297 -10.29 -13.17 0.75
C PRO A 297 -10.57 -11.77 0.19
N GLY A 298 -10.39 -11.60 -1.12
CA GLY A 298 -10.72 -10.36 -1.80
C GLY A 298 -9.69 -9.24 -1.59
N ILE A 299 -8.47 -9.60 -1.21
CA ILE A 299 -7.41 -8.63 -0.91
C ILE A 299 -6.21 -8.85 -1.84
N VAL A 300 -5.67 -7.74 -2.35
CA VAL A 300 -4.34 -7.68 -2.96
C VAL A 300 -3.45 -6.85 -2.05
N ILE A 301 -2.22 -7.27 -1.84
CA ILE A 301 -1.26 -6.54 -1.00
C ILE A 301 -0.01 -6.23 -1.79
N GLY A 302 0.72 -5.21 -1.37
CA GLY A 302 2.04 -4.92 -1.91
C GLY A 302 2.68 -3.73 -1.23
N TYR A 303 3.76 -3.24 -1.79
CA TYR A 303 4.33 -1.96 -1.35
C TYR A 303 4.77 -1.14 -2.56
N ARG A 304 4.88 0.17 -2.34
CA ARG A 304 5.36 1.12 -3.33
C ARG A 304 6.39 2.05 -2.70
N GLN A 305 7.41 2.36 -3.47
CA GLN A 305 8.32 3.46 -3.22
C GLN A 305 7.61 4.78 -3.55
N LEU A 306 7.32 5.54 -2.51
CA LEU A 306 6.90 6.93 -2.61
C LEU A 306 8.14 7.82 -2.66
N PRO A 307 8.07 8.95 -3.39
CA PRO A 307 9.15 9.91 -3.34
C PRO A 307 9.34 10.50 -1.95
N LEU A 308 10.59 10.81 -1.61
CA LEU A 308 10.85 11.71 -0.50
C LEU A 308 10.26 13.08 -0.79
N VAL A 309 9.68 13.70 0.23
CA VAL A 309 9.12 15.04 0.13
C VAL A 309 10.07 16.06 0.74
N PRO A 310 10.11 17.31 0.22
CA PRO A 310 10.86 18.40 0.83
C PRO A 310 10.58 18.56 2.32
N HIS A 311 11.58 18.99 3.08
CA HIS A 311 11.50 19.16 4.55
C HIS A 311 10.31 20.02 5.02
N HIS A 312 9.86 20.95 4.19
CA HIS A 312 8.74 21.87 4.48
C HIS A 312 7.38 21.35 3.96
N THR A 313 7.33 20.11 3.45
CA THR A 313 6.08 19.49 2.97
C THR A 313 5.29 18.96 4.15
N LYS A 314 4.09 19.50 4.34
CA LYS A 314 3.15 18.99 5.34
C LYS A 314 2.07 18.09 4.75
N TYR A 315 1.67 18.33 3.50
CA TYR A 315 0.63 17.56 2.80
C TYR A 315 1.05 17.16 1.40
N VAL A 316 0.46 16.09 0.90
CA VAL A 316 0.58 15.66 -0.50
C VAL A 316 -0.78 15.22 -1.02
N ASP A 317 -1.07 15.60 -2.25
CA ASP A 317 -2.15 15.01 -3.04
C ASP A 317 -1.56 13.92 -3.93
N MET A 318 -1.95 12.67 -3.71
CA MET A 318 -1.53 11.55 -4.58
C MET A 318 -2.70 11.16 -5.47
N ASN A 319 -2.45 11.07 -6.78
CA ASN A 319 -3.41 10.50 -7.72
C ASN A 319 -2.82 9.23 -8.35
N MET A 320 -3.49 8.12 -8.13
CA MET A 320 -3.10 6.82 -8.66
C MET A 320 -4.14 6.37 -9.66
N THR A 321 -3.78 6.26 -10.94
CA THR A 321 -4.72 5.78 -11.95
C THR A 321 -4.55 4.29 -12.17
N PHE A 322 -5.63 3.53 -12.03
CA PHE A 322 -5.67 2.10 -12.33
C PHE A 322 -6.61 1.82 -13.48
N GLN A 323 -6.29 0.82 -14.30
CA GLN A 323 -7.17 0.34 -15.35
C GLN A 323 -7.81 -0.97 -14.89
N LEU A 324 -9.13 -1.00 -14.87
CA LEU A 324 -9.90 -2.11 -14.34
C LEU A 324 -10.82 -2.67 -15.42
N PRO A 325 -11.01 -4.00 -15.48
CA PRO A 325 -11.91 -4.61 -16.43
C PRO A 325 -13.37 -4.20 -16.12
N ALA A 326 -14.04 -3.60 -17.10
CA ALA A 326 -15.45 -3.30 -17.05
C ALA A 326 -16.29 -4.53 -17.44
N SER A 327 -17.56 -4.55 -17.02
CA SER A 327 -18.52 -5.63 -17.34
C SER A 327 -18.73 -5.87 -18.85
N GLY A 328 -18.40 -4.88 -19.69
CA GLY A 328 -18.44 -4.98 -21.16
C GLY A 328 -17.15 -5.48 -21.83
N GLY A 329 -16.13 -5.89 -21.06
CA GLY A 329 -14.84 -6.39 -21.59
C GLY A 329 -13.82 -5.31 -21.98
N GLY A 330 -14.15 -4.02 -21.82
CA GLY A 330 -13.20 -2.92 -21.94
C GLY A 330 -12.45 -2.64 -20.62
N MET A 331 -11.41 -1.82 -20.68
CA MET A 331 -10.74 -1.29 -19.47
C MET A 331 -11.27 0.10 -19.16
N VAL A 332 -11.43 0.42 -17.87
CA VAL A 332 -11.87 1.74 -17.40
C VAL A 332 -10.83 2.29 -16.44
N ASP A 333 -10.40 3.54 -16.69
CA ASP A 333 -9.52 4.29 -15.81
C ASP A 333 -10.27 4.63 -14.52
N THR A 334 -9.63 4.33 -13.40
CA THR A 334 -10.15 4.52 -12.04
C THR A 334 -9.10 5.31 -11.25
N PRO A 335 -9.23 6.64 -11.20
CA PRO A 335 -8.32 7.48 -10.44
C PRO A 335 -8.65 7.35 -8.94
N LEU A 336 -7.65 6.95 -8.15
CA LEU A 336 -7.70 6.97 -6.69
C LEU A 336 -6.98 8.22 -6.21
N GLU A 337 -7.76 9.13 -5.63
CA GLU A 337 -7.26 10.40 -5.11
C GLU A 337 -7.10 10.32 -3.58
N PHE A 338 -5.87 10.43 -3.11
CA PHE A 338 -5.54 10.66 -1.71
C PHE A 338 -5.37 12.17 -1.53
N LYS A 339 -6.37 12.83 -0.97
CA LYS A 339 -6.37 14.28 -0.79
C LYS A 339 -5.86 14.65 0.60
N ASN A 340 -5.01 15.67 0.67
CA ASN A 340 -4.48 16.23 1.91
C ASN A 340 -3.85 15.17 2.82
N ALA A 341 -3.08 14.23 2.25
CA ALA A 341 -2.39 13.22 3.04
C ALA A 341 -1.29 13.89 3.90
N GLU A 342 -1.41 13.83 5.22
CA GLU A 342 -0.40 14.37 6.13
C GLU A 342 0.87 13.52 6.08
N PHE A 343 2.01 14.16 5.90
CA PHE A 343 3.31 13.50 5.96
C PHE A 343 3.82 13.50 7.40
N ASP A 344 4.03 12.31 7.93
CA ASP A 344 4.82 12.13 9.15
C ASP A 344 6.20 12.77 8.96
N GLU A 345 6.72 13.39 10.01
CA GLU A 345 8.02 14.09 9.95
C GLU A 345 9.16 13.15 9.53
N SER A 346 9.03 11.86 9.84
CA SER A 346 10.01 10.84 9.46
C SER A 346 10.11 10.58 7.95
N TRP A 347 9.13 11.01 7.15
CA TRP A 347 9.13 10.84 5.69
C TRP A 347 9.78 12.01 4.95
N ARG A 348 10.09 13.09 5.68
CA ARG A 348 10.64 14.32 5.11
C ARG A 348 12.14 14.19 4.85
N MET A 349 12.63 14.91 3.86
CA MET A 349 14.07 15.07 3.66
C MET A 349 14.71 15.80 4.84
N GLU A 350 15.98 15.49 5.13
CA GLU A 350 16.77 16.23 6.10
C GLU A 350 16.86 17.73 5.72
N PRO A 351 16.92 18.65 6.69
CA PRO A 351 17.11 20.07 6.41
C PRO A 351 18.33 20.31 5.50
N GLY A 352 18.15 21.10 4.43
CA GLY A 352 19.22 21.45 3.49
C GLY A 352 19.41 20.48 2.32
N ARG A 353 18.63 19.40 2.24
CA ARG A 353 18.57 18.51 1.07
C ARG A 353 17.37 18.90 0.21
N ASN A 354 17.61 19.62 -0.89
CA ASN A 354 16.59 20.06 -1.84
C ASN A 354 16.42 19.11 -3.01
#